data_AF-A0A176RYA7-F1
#
_entry.id   AF-A0A176RYA7-F1
#
_cell.length_a   1.000
_cell.length_b   1.000
_cell.length_c   1.000
_cell.angle_alpha   90.00
_cell.angle_beta   90.00
_cell.angle_gamma   90.00
#
_symmetry.space_group_name_H-M   'P 1'
#
loop_
_entity.id
_entity.type
_entity.pdbx_description
1 polymer ?
#
loop_
_entity_poly.entity_id
_entity_poly.type
_entity_poly.pdbx_seq_one_letter_code
_entity_poly.pdbx_strand_id
1 'polypeptide(L)'
;MSLATLYIIVPPSLSRWVLRRATALDIQVTLVSAMRRPLRGEDTAAGVLLLRLQVEQGTIPLSLVRAIAALPYTTVAQAIGLIEERLLVDIHYRPPLAESLLGAMIPEDETWLLGAPDIGHWRLSRQGEAVDGLTLLEAPTLPLIDMPATAQAKLPAPVPVRLVTDSSANGRIDAVLLDETELGWMRTFLAGRPVGETAFLLPGPGKHLLMAPGGLPGIVPFGTPLRHLNPGGFFLEMGMDFYPTLPKAARKQTFSLDEGQIVVVVEEGAYRFETDNMQPAWTLWVGDAPTIQEGLSSQSKKILARITTDLRQQETADKPKMKRIKNQLGIKRADRTGILKEAQKAELAGDFVRAAELMEAAGEMSSAGRLYERAAG
;
A
#
# COMPACT_ATOMS: atom_id res chain seq x y z
N MET A 1 19.21 16.21 -3.92
CA MET A 1 20.41 15.77 -4.65
C MET A 1 20.59 16.73 -5.82
N SER A 2 21.69 17.50 -5.88
CA SER A 2 21.92 18.46 -6.98
C SER A 2 22.46 17.70 -8.19
N LEU A 3 21.71 17.65 -9.29
CA LEU A 3 22.11 17.03 -10.56
C LEU A 3 22.94 18.02 -11.40
N ALA A 4 24.02 18.55 -10.84
CA ALA A 4 24.87 19.53 -11.54
C ALA A 4 25.76 18.87 -12.60
N THR A 5 26.14 17.61 -12.38
CA THR A 5 26.96 16.81 -13.30
C THR A 5 26.35 15.41 -13.47
N LEU A 6 26.29 14.92 -14.71
CA LEU A 6 25.85 13.57 -15.04
C LEU A 6 26.79 12.90 -16.04
N TYR A 7 26.96 11.60 -15.89
CA TYR A 7 27.69 10.74 -16.81
C TYR A 7 26.71 9.93 -17.63
N ILE A 8 26.90 9.90 -18.95
CA ILE A 8 26.07 9.14 -19.85
C ILE A 8 26.97 8.18 -20.62
N ILE A 9 26.71 6.89 -20.46
CA ILE A 9 27.37 5.86 -21.25
C ILE A 9 26.39 5.44 -22.34
N VAL A 10 26.73 5.72 -23.58
CA VAL A 10 25.82 5.58 -24.72
C VAL A 10 26.53 4.92 -25.91
N PRO A 11 25.83 4.10 -26.71
CA PRO A 11 26.35 3.64 -27.98
C PRO A 11 26.70 4.82 -28.90
N PRO A 12 27.77 4.73 -29.72
CA PRO A 12 28.14 5.80 -30.64
C PRO A 12 27.01 6.26 -31.57
N SER A 13 26.10 5.35 -31.94
CA SER A 13 24.95 5.66 -32.81
C SER A 13 23.91 6.58 -32.18
N LEU A 14 23.82 6.64 -30.84
CA LEU A 14 22.82 7.43 -30.12
C LEU A 14 23.40 8.71 -29.50
N SER A 15 24.73 8.85 -29.48
CA SER A 15 25.42 10.01 -28.89
C SER A 15 25.00 11.33 -29.52
N ARG A 16 24.78 11.37 -30.84
CA ARG A 16 24.34 12.57 -31.56
C ARG A 16 23.01 13.10 -31.03
N TRP A 17 22.10 12.21 -30.64
CA TRP A 17 20.81 12.61 -30.08
C TRP A 17 20.99 13.28 -28.72
N VAL A 18 21.83 12.68 -27.86
CA VAL A 18 22.16 13.22 -26.54
C VAL A 18 22.83 14.58 -26.66
N LEU A 19 23.85 14.70 -27.51
CA LEU A 19 24.58 15.93 -27.78
C LEU A 19 23.63 17.05 -28.19
N ARG A 20 22.81 16.83 -29.23
CA ARG A 20 21.86 17.85 -29.72
C ARG A 20 20.88 18.34 -28.66
N ARG A 21 20.39 17.44 -27.80
CA ARG A 21 19.41 17.78 -26.76
C ARG A 21 20.04 18.54 -25.61
N ALA A 22 21.26 18.16 -25.21
CA ALA A 22 22.00 18.83 -24.15
C ALA A 22 22.45 20.23 -24.60
N THR A 23 23.01 20.36 -25.81
CA THR A 23 23.46 21.65 -26.34
C THR A 23 22.30 22.62 -26.59
N ALA A 24 21.12 22.13 -26.98
CA ALA A 24 19.93 22.98 -27.13
C ALA A 24 19.40 23.55 -25.80
N LEU A 25 19.90 23.06 -24.67
CA LEU A 25 19.57 23.53 -23.32
C LEU A 25 20.76 24.23 -22.66
N ASP A 26 21.77 24.63 -23.46
CA ASP A 26 23.02 25.25 -22.99
C ASP A 26 23.77 24.43 -21.92
N ILE A 27 23.65 23.09 -21.98
CA ILE A 27 24.38 22.17 -21.11
C ILE A 27 25.72 21.87 -21.77
N GLN A 28 26.81 22.09 -21.02
CA GLN A 28 28.16 21.74 -21.48
C GLN A 28 28.30 20.22 -21.55
N VAL A 29 28.82 19.72 -22.67
CA VAL A 29 29.04 18.28 -22.86
C VAL A 29 30.49 18.04 -23.22
N THR A 30 31.18 17.26 -22.40
CA THR A 30 32.48 16.70 -22.75
C THR A 30 32.29 15.22 -23.07
N LEU A 31 32.95 14.69 -24.09
CA LEU A 31 32.87 13.27 -24.44
C LEU A 31 34.25 12.64 -24.54
N VAL A 32 34.33 11.36 -24.19
CA VAL A 32 35.53 10.55 -24.37
C VAL A 32 35.12 9.17 -24.88
N SER A 33 35.92 8.62 -25.78
CA SER A 33 35.75 7.22 -26.18
C SER A 33 36.15 6.32 -25.02
N ALA A 34 35.41 5.23 -24.79
CA ALA A 34 35.73 4.28 -23.74
C ALA A 34 35.44 2.86 -24.19
N MET A 35 36.21 1.92 -23.65
CA MET A 35 35.87 0.50 -23.71
C MET A 35 35.16 0.11 -22.41
N ARG A 36 34.07 -0.64 -22.53
CA ARG A 36 33.43 -1.30 -21.39
C ARG A 36 33.73 -2.79 -21.41
N ARG A 37 34.09 -3.35 -20.25
CA ARG A 37 34.29 -4.78 -20.01
C ARG A 37 33.44 -5.22 -18.84
N PRO A 38 32.82 -6.40 -18.84
CA PRO A 38 31.98 -6.81 -17.72
C PRO A 38 32.83 -6.92 -16.44
N LEU A 39 32.27 -6.53 -15.29
CA LEU A 39 32.92 -6.72 -13.99
C LEU A 39 33.01 -8.21 -13.62
N ARG A 40 31.98 -8.98 -14.02
CA ARG A 40 31.91 -10.44 -13.93
C ARG A 40 31.35 -11.01 -15.23
N GLY A 41 31.92 -12.11 -15.71
CA GLY A 41 31.53 -12.78 -16.97
C GLY A 41 32.62 -12.69 -18.05
N GLU A 42 32.43 -13.45 -19.13
CA GLU A 42 33.38 -13.56 -20.25
C GLU A 42 32.98 -12.70 -21.47
N ASP A 43 32.01 -11.81 -21.34
CA ASP A 43 31.57 -10.98 -22.48
C ASP A 43 32.72 -10.11 -23.03
N THR A 44 32.77 -10.03 -24.36
CA THR A 44 33.79 -9.27 -25.08
C THR A 44 33.66 -7.77 -24.83
N ALA A 45 34.81 -7.08 -24.75
CA ALA A 45 34.86 -5.64 -24.58
C ALA A 45 34.08 -4.91 -25.69
N ALA A 46 33.26 -3.93 -25.32
CA ALA A 46 32.47 -3.14 -26.26
C ALA A 46 32.86 -1.66 -26.22
N GLY A 47 32.91 -1.02 -27.41
CA GLY A 47 33.16 0.41 -27.51
C GLY A 47 31.90 1.23 -27.18
N VAL A 48 32.05 2.25 -26.34
CA VAL A 48 30.99 3.18 -25.93
C VAL A 48 31.54 4.61 -25.91
N LEU A 49 30.63 5.58 -25.89
CA LEU A 49 30.99 6.96 -25.59
C LEU A 49 30.56 7.30 -24.15
N LEU A 50 31.49 7.86 -23.39
CA LEU A 50 31.24 8.43 -22.07
C LEU A 50 31.09 9.94 -22.23
N LEU A 51 29.87 10.44 -22.05
CA LEU A 51 29.56 11.87 -22.09
C LEU A 51 29.42 12.37 -20.65
N ARG A 52 30.03 13.51 -20.35
CA ARG A 52 29.89 14.26 -19.12
C ARG A 52 29.04 15.49 -19.42
N LEU A 53 27.84 15.54 -18.88
CA LEU A 53 26.97 16.71 -18.92
C LEU A 53 27.20 17.53 -17.65
N GLN A 54 27.42 18.83 -17.83
CA GLN A 54 27.64 19.75 -16.72
C GLN A 54 26.89 21.06 -16.95
N VAL A 55 26.31 21.59 -15.88
CA VAL A 55 25.72 22.94 -15.86
C VAL A 55 26.49 23.82 -14.88
N GLU A 56 26.73 25.09 -15.26
CA GLU A 56 27.43 26.04 -14.39
C GLU A 56 26.57 26.51 -13.22
N GLN A 57 25.26 26.66 -13.44
CA GLN A 57 24.29 27.06 -12.42
C GLN A 57 23.00 26.25 -12.56
N GLY A 58 22.44 25.83 -11.41
CA GLY A 58 21.21 25.06 -11.35
C GLY A 58 21.42 23.54 -11.48
N THR A 59 20.44 22.85 -12.05
CA THR A 59 20.42 21.40 -12.17
C THR A 59 19.99 20.98 -13.56
N ILE A 60 20.56 19.88 -14.05
CA ILE A 60 20.13 19.28 -15.32
C ILE A 60 18.63 18.94 -15.24
N PRO A 61 17.80 19.39 -16.21
CA PRO A 61 16.35 19.17 -16.17
C PRO A 61 16.00 17.68 -16.10
N LEU A 62 15.12 17.32 -15.17
CA LEU A 62 14.69 15.92 -14.99
C LEU A 62 14.04 15.33 -16.25
N SER A 63 13.38 16.17 -17.06
CA SER A 63 12.82 15.78 -18.35
C SER A 63 13.90 15.29 -19.33
N LEU A 64 15.06 15.94 -19.37
CA LEU A 64 16.20 15.52 -20.19
C LEU A 64 16.78 14.21 -19.66
N VAL A 65 16.99 14.12 -18.34
CA VAL A 65 17.49 12.90 -17.68
C VAL A 65 16.62 11.69 -18.03
N ARG A 66 15.30 11.83 -17.88
CA ARG A 66 14.32 10.78 -18.24
C ARG A 66 14.37 10.41 -19.71
N ALA A 67 14.52 11.39 -20.60
CA ALA A 67 14.54 11.14 -22.04
C ALA A 67 15.82 10.42 -22.49
N ILE A 68 16.96 10.73 -21.86
CA ILE A 68 18.24 10.04 -22.11
C ILE A 68 18.21 8.63 -21.51
N ALA A 69 17.69 8.49 -20.29
CA ALA A 69 17.53 7.20 -19.62
C ALA A 69 16.66 6.21 -20.41
N ALA A 70 15.73 6.71 -21.22
CA ALA A 70 14.88 5.89 -22.07
C ALA A 70 15.57 5.39 -23.35
N LEU A 71 16.80 5.84 -23.64
CA LEU A 71 17.54 5.37 -24.81
C LEU A 71 18.04 3.93 -24.61
N PRO A 72 17.98 3.09 -25.65
CA PRO A 72 18.41 1.70 -25.53
C PRO A 72 19.92 1.61 -25.28
N TYR A 73 20.33 0.65 -24.45
CA TYR A 73 21.73 0.40 -24.07
C TYR A 73 22.45 1.63 -23.50
N THR A 74 21.69 2.58 -22.96
CA THR A 74 22.21 3.83 -22.42
C THR A 74 22.10 3.81 -20.90
N THR A 75 23.17 4.22 -20.24
CA THR A 75 23.23 4.36 -18.78
C THR A 75 23.36 5.83 -18.46
N VAL A 76 22.49 6.33 -17.60
CA VAL A 76 22.66 7.65 -16.99
C VAL A 76 23.14 7.43 -15.57
N ALA A 77 24.36 7.86 -15.28
CA ALA A 77 25.04 7.60 -14.02
C ALA A 77 25.49 8.89 -13.33
N GLN A 78 25.62 8.80 -12.02
CA GLN A 78 26.26 9.82 -11.19
C GLN A 78 27.62 9.30 -10.73
N ALA A 79 28.61 10.20 -10.69
CA ALA A 79 29.87 9.89 -10.04
C ALA A 79 29.69 9.95 -8.53
N ILE A 80 30.20 8.92 -7.85
CA ILE A 80 30.25 8.87 -6.40
C ILE A 80 31.70 8.93 -5.92
N GLY A 81 31.94 9.78 -4.91
CA GLY A 81 33.26 10.03 -4.34
C GLY A 81 33.70 11.48 -4.57
N LEU A 82 34.42 12.06 -3.60
CA LEU A 82 34.82 13.47 -3.60
C LEU A 82 36.12 13.76 -4.36
N ILE A 83 36.95 12.73 -4.60
CA ILE A 83 38.36 12.94 -4.97
C ILE A 83 38.66 12.40 -6.37
N GLU A 84 38.06 11.28 -6.77
CA GLU A 84 38.27 10.68 -8.09
C GLU A 84 36.97 10.00 -8.50
N GLU A 85 36.39 10.40 -9.64
CA GLU A 85 35.10 9.93 -10.19
C GLU A 85 35.19 8.48 -10.69
N ARG A 86 35.71 7.57 -9.85
CA ARG A 86 36.03 6.17 -10.16
C ARG A 86 34.82 5.26 -10.09
N LEU A 87 33.78 5.65 -9.36
CA LEU A 87 32.53 4.91 -9.26
C LEU A 87 31.42 5.70 -9.93
N LEU A 88 30.86 5.16 -11.00
CA LEU A 88 29.67 5.65 -11.66
C LEU A 88 28.49 4.73 -11.29
N VAL A 89 27.41 5.29 -10.77
CA VAL A 89 26.20 4.53 -10.38
C VAL A 89 25.03 4.98 -11.23
N ASP A 90 24.38 4.06 -11.95
CA ASP A 90 23.17 4.35 -12.71
C ASP A 90 22.09 4.95 -11.79
N ILE A 91 21.40 5.98 -12.25
CA ILE A 91 20.37 6.67 -11.45
C ILE A 91 19.19 5.77 -11.05
N HIS A 92 18.96 4.65 -11.75
CA HIS A 92 17.95 3.64 -11.42
C HIS A 92 18.52 2.47 -10.62
N TYR A 93 19.83 2.44 -10.39
CA TYR A 93 20.48 1.40 -9.63
C TYR A 93 20.80 1.89 -8.22
N ARG A 94 20.41 1.09 -7.23
CA ARG A 94 20.77 1.31 -5.82
C ARG A 94 21.69 0.19 -5.37
N PRO A 95 23.00 0.47 -5.16
CA PRO A 95 23.92 -0.57 -4.73
C PRO A 95 23.54 -1.09 -3.33
N PRO A 96 23.70 -2.39 -3.05
CA PRO A 96 23.37 -2.99 -1.75
C PRO A 96 24.36 -2.59 -0.64
N LEU A 97 25.53 -2.05 -1.03
CA LEU A 97 26.56 -1.55 -0.12
C LEU A 97 26.66 -0.03 -0.23
N ALA A 98 27.11 0.61 0.86
CA ALA A 98 27.37 2.04 0.87
C ALA A 98 28.38 2.41 -0.22
N GLU A 99 28.09 3.47 -0.96
CA GLU A 99 28.87 3.86 -2.14
C GLU A 99 30.32 4.24 -1.79
N SER A 100 30.56 4.72 -0.56
CA SER A 100 31.91 4.99 -0.03
C SER A 100 32.76 3.74 0.16
N LEU A 101 32.13 2.63 0.58
CA LEU A 101 32.80 1.34 0.72
C LEU A 101 33.12 0.75 -0.64
N LEU A 102 32.18 0.84 -1.58
CA LEU A 102 32.39 0.39 -2.96
C LEU A 102 33.50 1.19 -3.65
N GLY A 103 33.50 2.51 -3.50
CA GLY A 103 34.53 3.37 -4.09
C GLY A 103 35.95 3.05 -3.58
N ALA A 104 36.09 2.67 -2.31
CA ALA A 104 37.38 2.29 -1.72
C ALA A 104 37.94 0.95 -2.25
N MET A 105 37.09 0.12 -2.87
CA MET A 105 37.49 -1.19 -3.42
C MET A 105 37.97 -1.12 -4.88
N ILE A 106 37.85 0.04 -5.53
CA ILE A 106 38.17 0.20 -6.96
C ILE A 106 39.65 0.52 -7.12
N PRO A 107 40.40 -0.22 -7.97
CA PRO A 107 41.79 0.12 -8.30
C PRO A 107 41.93 1.56 -8.84
N GLU A 108 43.08 2.20 -8.61
CA GLU A 108 43.32 3.60 -9.00
C GLU A 108 43.23 3.84 -10.52
N ASP A 109 43.53 2.83 -11.32
CA ASP A 109 43.51 2.87 -12.78
C ASP A 109 42.17 2.44 -13.40
N GLU A 110 41.18 2.06 -12.59
CA GLU A 110 39.88 1.59 -13.05
C GLU A 110 38.75 2.59 -12.74
N THR A 111 37.80 2.68 -13.68
CA THR A 111 36.50 3.30 -13.42
C THR A 111 35.43 2.23 -13.51
N TRP A 112 34.62 2.06 -12.47
CA TRP A 112 33.53 1.10 -12.46
C TRP A 112 32.20 1.79 -12.72
N LEU A 113 31.39 1.17 -13.56
CA LEU A 113 30.00 1.52 -13.77
C LEU A 113 29.11 0.44 -13.17
N LEU A 114 28.30 0.83 -12.19
CA LEU A 114 27.21 0.01 -11.67
C LEU A 114 25.93 0.35 -12.41
N GLY A 115 25.70 -0.36 -13.52
CA GLY A 115 24.48 -0.27 -14.29
C GLY A 115 23.31 -0.99 -13.61
N ALA A 116 22.11 -0.67 -14.07
CA ALA A 116 20.88 -1.33 -13.64
C ALA A 116 20.86 -2.83 -14.04
N PRO A 117 19.97 -3.66 -13.44
CA PRO A 117 20.02 -5.13 -13.56
C PRO A 117 20.03 -5.73 -14.98
N ASP A 118 19.47 -5.03 -15.96
CA ASP A 118 19.42 -5.42 -17.38
C ASP A 118 20.65 -4.96 -18.18
N ILE A 119 21.32 -3.90 -17.72
CA ILE A 119 22.54 -3.37 -18.33
C ILE A 119 23.78 -4.06 -17.76
N GLY A 120 23.76 -4.44 -16.49
CA GLY A 120 24.88 -5.09 -15.80
C GLY A 120 25.96 -4.11 -15.31
N HIS A 121 27.04 -4.66 -14.75
CA HIS A 121 28.13 -3.90 -14.15
C HIS A 121 29.41 -4.00 -14.98
N TRP A 122 30.11 -2.89 -15.15
CA TRP A 122 31.18 -2.75 -16.15
C TRP A 122 32.42 -2.06 -15.58
N ARG A 123 33.60 -2.48 -16.02
CA ARG A 123 34.85 -1.72 -15.98
C ARG A 123 34.91 -0.84 -17.22
N LEU A 124 35.20 0.44 -17.03
CA LEU A 124 35.38 1.44 -18.07
C LEU A 124 36.85 1.82 -18.16
N SER A 125 37.41 1.75 -19.36
CA SER A 125 38.74 2.26 -19.67
C SER A 125 38.64 3.31 -20.77
N ARG A 126 39.02 4.55 -20.45
CA ARG A 126 39.01 5.68 -21.40
C ARG A 126 40.01 5.43 -22.53
N GLN A 127 39.67 5.88 -23.73
CA GLN A 127 40.45 5.74 -24.95
C GLN A 127 40.64 7.14 -25.54
N GLY A 128 41.85 7.70 -25.37
CA GLY A 128 42.21 9.03 -25.84
C GLY A 128 41.74 10.17 -24.92
N GLU A 129 41.83 11.39 -25.44
CA GLU A 129 41.53 12.61 -24.71
C GLU A 129 40.04 12.99 -24.80
N ALA A 130 39.58 13.78 -23.84
CA ALA A 130 38.22 14.27 -23.80
C ALA A 130 38.04 15.43 -24.81
N VAL A 131 36.93 15.42 -25.54
CA VAL A 131 36.61 16.38 -26.60
C VAL A 131 35.34 17.14 -26.24
N ASP A 132 35.26 18.42 -26.60
CA ASP A 132 34.05 19.22 -26.47
C ASP A 132 32.96 18.72 -27.44
N GLY A 133 31.78 18.41 -26.92
CA GLY A 133 30.64 17.92 -27.71
C GLY A 133 30.17 18.88 -28.79
N LEU A 134 30.39 20.19 -28.65
CA LEU A 134 30.07 21.16 -29.70
C LEU A 134 30.92 20.93 -30.96
N THR A 135 32.21 20.64 -30.81
CA THR A 135 33.11 20.40 -31.94
C THR A 135 32.72 19.19 -32.80
N LEU A 136 32.04 18.19 -32.22
CA LEU A 136 31.51 17.05 -32.98
C LEU A 136 30.21 17.36 -33.72
N LEU A 137 29.39 18.30 -33.24
CA LEU A 137 28.17 18.71 -33.95
C LEU A 137 28.48 19.58 -35.17
N GLU A 138 29.59 20.33 -35.10
CA GLU A 138 30.09 21.20 -36.17
C GLU A 138 30.96 20.45 -37.20
N ALA A 139 31.36 19.20 -36.90
CA ALA A 139 32.14 18.38 -37.80
C ALA A 139 31.41 18.15 -39.14
N PRO A 140 32.15 18.14 -40.28
CA PRO A 140 31.55 17.94 -41.59
C PRO A 140 30.80 16.61 -41.64
N THR A 141 29.61 16.65 -42.25
CA THR A 141 28.76 15.46 -42.35
C THR A 141 29.43 14.46 -43.27
N LEU A 142 29.90 13.34 -42.70
CA LEU A 142 30.42 12.22 -43.49
C LEU A 142 29.32 11.71 -44.44
N PRO A 143 29.68 11.17 -45.62
CA PRO A 143 28.72 10.62 -46.56
C PRO A 143 27.80 9.61 -45.85
N LEU A 144 26.50 9.68 -46.15
CA LEU A 144 25.53 8.73 -45.61
C LEU A 144 25.99 7.32 -46.00
N ILE A 145 26.30 6.51 -45.00
CA ILE A 145 26.44 5.07 -45.15
C ILE A 145 25.03 4.54 -45.40
N ASP A 146 24.88 3.64 -46.39
CA ASP A 146 23.61 2.94 -46.61
C ASP A 146 23.17 2.28 -45.29
N MET A 147 22.04 2.75 -44.78
CA MET A 147 21.44 2.18 -43.57
C MET A 147 21.07 0.72 -43.87
N PRO A 148 21.46 -0.24 -43.02
CA PRO A 148 20.98 -1.60 -43.18
C PRO A 148 19.45 -1.58 -43.19
N ALA A 149 18.85 -2.32 -44.12
CA ALA A 149 17.40 -2.37 -44.29
C ALA A 149 16.73 -2.68 -42.95
N THR A 150 15.89 -1.77 -42.47
CA THR A 150 15.14 -1.87 -41.20
C THR A 150 14.18 -3.06 -41.15
N ALA A 151 13.96 -3.74 -42.29
CA ALA A 151 13.07 -4.88 -42.44
C ALA A 151 13.44 -6.12 -41.60
N GLN A 152 14.64 -6.18 -41.02
CA GLN A 152 15.06 -7.29 -40.15
C GLN A 152 15.19 -6.91 -38.66
N ALA A 153 14.78 -5.70 -38.26
CA ALA A 153 14.78 -5.30 -36.86
C ALA A 153 13.77 -6.14 -36.07
N LYS A 154 14.24 -7.19 -35.40
CA LYS A 154 13.45 -7.94 -34.43
C LYS A 154 13.38 -7.14 -33.13
N LEU A 155 12.21 -7.12 -32.50
CA LEU A 155 12.10 -6.62 -31.14
C LEU A 155 13.07 -7.44 -30.25
N PRO A 156 13.85 -6.77 -29.39
CA PRO A 156 14.68 -7.47 -28.42
C PRO A 156 13.80 -8.37 -27.54
N ALA A 157 14.39 -9.45 -27.04
CA ALA A 157 13.68 -10.32 -26.11
C ALA A 157 13.20 -9.51 -24.88
N PRO A 158 11.98 -9.77 -24.38
CA PRO A 158 11.49 -9.09 -23.18
C PRO A 158 12.43 -9.31 -21.99
N VAL A 159 12.73 -8.24 -21.25
CA VAL A 159 13.52 -8.32 -20.02
C VAL A 159 12.61 -8.88 -18.91
N PRO A 160 13.08 -9.86 -18.10
CA PRO A 160 12.29 -10.37 -16.99
C PRO A 160 12.09 -9.28 -15.93
N VAL A 161 10.85 -9.13 -15.46
CA VAL A 161 10.52 -8.24 -14.35
C VAL A 161 11.07 -8.84 -13.05
N ARG A 162 11.76 -8.02 -12.26
CA ARG A 162 12.30 -8.41 -10.96
C ARG A 162 11.76 -7.50 -9.86
N LEU A 163 11.66 -8.04 -8.66
CA LEU A 163 11.45 -7.24 -7.47
C LEU A 163 12.80 -6.72 -6.96
N VAL A 164 12.88 -5.43 -6.67
CA VAL A 164 14.10 -4.77 -6.19
C VAL A 164 13.78 -3.91 -4.98
N THR A 165 14.75 -3.76 -4.08
CA THR A 165 14.64 -2.86 -2.92
C THR A 165 14.69 -1.40 -3.37
N ASP A 166 13.74 -0.60 -2.91
CA ASP A 166 13.67 0.84 -3.12
C ASP A 166 13.36 1.57 -1.80
N SER A 167 14.37 2.19 -1.21
CA SER A 167 14.23 2.98 0.03
C SER A 167 13.40 4.26 -0.14
N SER A 168 13.11 4.68 -1.39
CA SER A 168 12.20 5.77 -1.69
C SER A 168 10.75 5.32 -1.83
N ALA A 169 10.49 4.00 -1.94
CA ALA A 169 9.16 3.39 -1.90
C ALA A 169 8.59 3.33 -0.48
N ASN A 170 8.77 4.42 0.27
CA ASN A 170 8.12 4.65 1.54
C ASN A 170 6.76 5.33 1.31
N GLY A 171 5.75 4.83 1.99
CA GLY A 171 4.37 5.25 1.83
C GLY A 171 3.55 4.92 3.07
N ARG A 172 2.24 5.15 2.97
CA ARG A 172 1.30 4.68 3.98
C ARG A 172 1.23 3.16 3.91
N ILE A 173 1.20 2.51 5.07
CA ILE A 173 0.90 1.07 5.15
C ILE A 173 -0.61 0.94 4.95
N ASP A 174 -1.00 0.34 3.83
CA ASP A 174 -2.39 0.18 3.41
C ASP A 174 -2.95 -1.19 3.82
N ALA A 175 -2.08 -2.19 3.97
CA ALA A 175 -2.43 -3.54 4.43
C ALA A 175 -1.23 -4.22 5.11
N VAL A 176 -1.48 -5.33 5.81
CA VAL A 176 -0.44 -6.19 6.38
C VAL A 176 -0.69 -7.64 5.96
N LEU A 177 0.36 -8.30 5.47
CA LEU A 177 0.35 -9.75 5.25
C LEU A 177 0.82 -10.45 6.53
N LEU A 178 0.06 -11.43 7.00
CA LEU A 178 0.32 -12.20 8.22
C LEU A 178 0.55 -13.65 7.84
N ASP A 179 1.45 -14.34 8.53
CA ASP A 179 1.48 -15.80 8.53
C ASP A 179 0.51 -16.41 9.56
N GLU A 180 0.44 -17.74 9.61
CA GLU A 180 -0.43 -18.47 10.56
C GLU A 180 -0.10 -18.18 12.04
N THR A 181 1.18 -17.97 12.36
CA THR A 181 1.62 -17.68 13.73
C THR A 181 1.23 -16.27 14.13
N GLU A 182 1.46 -15.31 13.23
CA GLU A 182 1.11 -13.90 13.38
C GLU A 182 -0.40 -13.67 13.43
N LEU A 183 -1.19 -14.50 12.74
CA LEU A 183 -2.66 -14.50 12.86
C LEU A 183 -3.09 -14.78 14.31
N GLY A 184 -2.40 -15.68 15.01
CA GLY A 184 -2.60 -15.94 16.44
C GLY A 184 -2.32 -14.70 17.30
N TRP A 185 -1.27 -13.94 16.99
CA TRP A 185 -0.95 -12.68 17.68
C TRP A 185 -1.97 -11.58 17.38
N MET A 186 -2.46 -11.53 16.14
CA MET A 186 -3.49 -10.58 15.70
C MET A 186 -4.78 -10.71 16.51
N ARG A 187 -5.18 -11.94 16.85
CA ARG A 187 -6.32 -12.19 17.75
C ARG A 187 -6.18 -11.44 19.08
N THR A 188 -5.03 -11.56 19.73
CA THR A 188 -4.75 -10.88 21.01
C THR A 188 -4.66 -9.37 20.84
N PHE A 189 -4.04 -8.92 19.75
CA PHE A 189 -3.89 -7.50 19.44
C PHE A 189 -5.23 -6.80 19.23
N LEU A 190 -6.19 -7.45 18.54
CA LEU A 190 -7.52 -6.91 18.26
C LEU A 190 -8.46 -7.00 19.46
N ALA A 191 -8.34 -8.02 20.32
CA ALA A 191 -9.19 -8.16 21.51
C ALA A 191 -9.11 -6.95 22.46
N GLY A 192 -7.99 -6.22 22.46
CA GLY A 192 -7.80 -5.00 23.24
C GLY A 192 -8.22 -3.70 22.55
N ARG A 193 -8.82 -3.73 21.34
CA ARG A 193 -9.03 -2.54 20.51
C ARG A 193 -10.41 -2.51 19.82
N PRO A 194 -11.05 -1.33 19.70
CA PRO A 194 -12.39 -1.19 19.11
C PRO A 194 -12.40 -1.26 17.57
N VAL A 195 -11.29 -1.59 16.91
CA VAL A 195 -11.14 -1.47 15.45
C VAL A 195 -11.70 -2.68 14.68
N GLY A 196 -12.37 -3.60 15.39
CA GLY A 196 -12.93 -4.82 14.81
C GLY A 196 -13.99 -4.58 13.74
N GLU A 197 -14.69 -3.43 13.75
CA GLU A 197 -15.76 -3.11 12.79
C GLU A 197 -15.27 -2.55 11.45
N THR A 198 -14.07 -1.95 11.43
CA THR A 198 -13.53 -1.29 10.23
C THR A 198 -12.32 -2.03 9.66
N ALA A 199 -11.92 -3.15 10.26
CA ALA A 199 -10.85 -4.00 9.77
C ALA A 199 -11.42 -5.30 9.17
N PHE A 200 -10.80 -5.76 8.10
CA PHE A 200 -11.19 -6.92 7.34
C PHE A 200 -10.01 -7.87 7.16
N LEU A 201 -10.28 -9.15 7.30
CA LEU A 201 -9.35 -10.24 7.09
C LEU A 201 -9.75 -10.99 5.81
N LEU A 202 -8.75 -11.26 4.98
CA LEU A 202 -8.85 -12.13 3.83
C LEU A 202 -7.97 -13.36 4.07
N PRO A 203 -8.57 -14.53 4.33
CA PRO A 203 -7.80 -15.74 4.52
C PRO A 203 -7.21 -16.23 3.19
N GLY A 204 -5.99 -16.75 3.26
CA GLY A 204 -5.28 -17.34 2.12
C GLY A 204 -4.49 -18.58 2.56
N PRO A 205 -3.90 -19.32 1.60
CA PRO A 205 -3.15 -20.53 1.90
C PRO A 205 -1.82 -20.19 2.60
N GLY A 206 -1.79 -20.26 3.93
CA GLY A 206 -0.60 -20.02 4.76
C GLY A 206 -0.20 -18.57 4.95
N LYS A 207 -0.91 -17.64 4.30
CA LYS A 207 -0.78 -16.18 4.50
C LYS A 207 -2.17 -15.57 4.52
N HIS A 208 -2.37 -14.56 5.36
CA HIS A 208 -3.63 -13.87 5.59
C HIS A 208 -3.45 -12.37 5.40
N LEU A 209 -4.37 -11.74 4.68
CA LEU A 209 -4.27 -10.31 4.38
C LEU A 209 -5.20 -9.52 5.32
N LEU A 210 -4.62 -8.63 6.12
CA LEU A 210 -5.36 -7.68 6.95
C LEU A 210 -5.42 -6.31 6.26
N MET A 211 -6.64 -5.80 6.08
CA MET A 211 -6.90 -4.48 5.53
C MET A 211 -7.78 -3.70 6.50
N ALA A 212 -7.55 -2.40 6.62
CA ALA A 212 -8.51 -1.53 7.32
C ALA A 212 -8.49 -0.13 6.70
N PRO A 213 -9.62 0.36 6.17
CA PRO A 213 -9.78 1.80 5.93
C PRO A 213 -9.44 2.58 7.21
N GLY A 214 -8.67 3.66 7.07
CA GLY A 214 -8.34 4.53 8.20
C GLY A 214 -6.99 4.30 8.88
N GLY A 215 -6.19 3.30 8.46
CA GLY A 215 -4.76 3.24 8.79
C GLY A 215 -4.37 2.38 10.00
N LEU A 216 -5.24 1.47 10.46
CA LEU A 216 -4.84 0.42 11.41
C LEU A 216 -3.63 -0.41 10.94
N PRO A 217 -3.47 -0.76 9.65
CA PRO A 217 -2.27 -1.45 9.18
C PRO A 217 -0.97 -0.75 9.58
N GLY A 218 -0.97 0.59 9.69
CA GLY A 218 0.21 1.37 10.09
C GLY A 218 0.61 1.29 11.57
N ILE A 219 -0.22 0.69 12.44
CA ILE A 219 0.06 0.55 13.88
C ILE A 219 0.26 -0.92 14.31
N VAL A 220 0.18 -1.86 13.38
CA VAL A 220 0.45 -3.28 13.64
C VAL A 220 1.97 -3.48 13.67
N PRO A 221 2.54 -4.04 14.76
CA PRO A 221 3.99 -4.13 14.92
C PRO A 221 4.63 -5.40 14.31
N PHE A 222 3.86 -6.24 13.64
CA PHE A 222 4.27 -7.51 13.04
C PHE A 222 3.58 -7.73 11.68
N GLY A 223 3.98 -8.76 10.95
CA GLY A 223 3.58 -9.00 9.57
C GLY A 223 4.36 -8.16 8.56
N THR A 224 4.19 -8.49 7.29
CA THR A 224 4.80 -7.77 6.17
C THR A 224 3.95 -6.55 5.82
N PRO A 225 4.47 -5.32 5.99
CA PRO A 225 3.72 -4.12 5.66
C PRO A 225 3.61 -3.94 4.14
N LEU A 226 2.41 -3.60 3.67
CA LEU A 226 2.09 -3.52 2.25
C LEU A 226 1.59 -2.11 1.85
N ARG A 227 1.97 -1.73 0.64
CA ARG A 227 1.54 -0.52 -0.08
C ARG A 227 0.54 -0.91 -1.18
N HIS A 228 -0.54 -0.15 -1.31
CA HIS A 228 -1.52 -0.33 -2.38
C HIS A 228 -1.08 0.38 -3.66
N LEU A 229 -1.01 -0.35 -4.79
CA LEU A 229 -0.66 0.19 -6.10
C LEU A 229 -1.89 0.32 -6.99
N ASN A 230 -2.60 1.45 -6.87
CA ASN A 230 -3.78 1.76 -7.67
C ASN A 230 -3.55 1.70 -9.20
N PRO A 231 -4.56 1.30 -10.00
CA PRO A 231 -5.93 0.86 -9.61
C PRO A 231 -6.06 -0.67 -9.42
N GLY A 232 -7.06 -1.10 -8.65
CA GLY A 232 -7.41 -2.52 -8.44
C GLY A 232 -6.84 -3.10 -7.14
N GLY A 233 -7.00 -4.40 -6.90
CA GLY A 233 -6.55 -5.08 -5.68
C GLY A 233 -5.05 -5.42 -5.66
N PHE A 234 -4.14 -4.54 -6.07
CA PHE A 234 -2.71 -4.87 -6.11
C PHE A 234 -1.94 -4.27 -4.93
N PHE A 235 -1.27 -5.11 -4.15
CA PHE A 235 -0.43 -4.71 -3.03
C PHE A 235 1.00 -5.17 -3.24
N LEU A 236 1.93 -4.34 -2.80
CA LEU A 236 3.36 -4.59 -2.87
C LEU A 236 4.00 -4.38 -1.51
N GLU A 237 4.96 -5.23 -1.15
CA GLU A 237 5.78 -5.04 0.04
C GLU A 237 6.41 -3.64 0.10
N MET A 238 6.34 -3.04 1.28
CA MET A 238 6.94 -1.74 1.55
C MET A 238 8.45 -1.78 1.36
N GLY A 239 9.02 -0.75 0.75
CA GLY A 239 10.45 -0.71 0.43
C GLY A 239 10.84 -1.56 -0.79
N MET A 240 9.89 -2.12 -1.54
CA MET A 240 10.12 -2.84 -2.79
C MET A 240 9.48 -2.13 -3.99
N ASP A 241 10.06 -2.28 -5.18
CA ASP A 241 9.49 -1.87 -6.47
C ASP A 241 9.85 -2.87 -7.60
N PHE A 242 9.26 -2.69 -8.78
CA PHE A 242 9.55 -3.48 -9.97
C PHE A 242 10.68 -2.87 -10.79
N TYR A 243 11.57 -3.73 -11.28
CA TYR A 243 12.54 -3.40 -12.30
C TYR A 243 12.38 -4.30 -13.54
N PRO A 244 12.19 -3.72 -14.74
CA PRO A 244 11.89 -2.31 -14.98
C PRO A 244 10.55 -1.91 -14.36
N THR A 245 10.34 -0.61 -14.13
CA THR A 245 9.09 -0.11 -13.53
C THR A 245 7.91 -0.50 -14.39
N LEU A 246 6.99 -1.29 -13.82
CA LEU A 246 5.81 -1.76 -14.54
C LEU A 246 4.72 -0.69 -14.59
N PRO A 247 4.28 -0.26 -15.79
CA PRO A 247 3.12 0.61 -15.93
C PRO A 247 1.83 -0.06 -15.44
N LYS A 248 0.81 0.75 -15.12
CA LYS A 248 -0.49 0.27 -14.60
C LYS A 248 -1.12 -0.84 -15.45
N ALA A 249 -1.16 -0.67 -16.77
CA ALA A 249 -1.74 -1.66 -17.69
C ALA A 249 -0.93 -2.97 -17.71
N ALA A 250 0.41 -2.87 -17.70
CA ALA A 250 1.28 -4.03 -17.65
C ALA A 250 1.12 -4.81 -16.35
N ARG A 251 0.95 -4.14 -15.20
CA ARG A 251 0.64 -4.81 -13.93
C ARG A 251 -0.68 -5.58 -14.00
N LYS A 252 -1.75 -4.95 -14.52
CA LYS A 252 -3.05 -5.60 -14.68
C LYS A 252 -2.95 -6.89 -15.50
N GLN A 253 -2.24 -6.85 -16.62
CA GLN A 253 -2.06 -7.99 -17.50
C GLN A 253 -1.13 -9.06 -16.90
N THR A 254 0.02 -8.66 -16.35
CA THR A 254 1.04 -9.58 -15.82
C THR A 254 0.51 -10.37 -14.63
N PHE A 255 -0.24 -9.71 -13.75
CA PHE A 255 -0.77 -10.34 -12.54
C PHE A 255 -2.23 -10.80 -12.68
N SER A 256 -2.83 -10.68 -13.87
CA SER A 256 -4.24 -11.03 -14.12
C SER A 256 -5.16 -10.47 -13.02
N LEU A 257 -5.15 -9.15 -12.87
CA LEU A 257 -5.95 -8.45 -11.86
C LEU A 257 -7.39 -8.32 -12.33
N ASP A 258 -8.21 -9.27 -11.90
CA ASP A 258 -9.65 -9.32 -12.14
C ASP A 258 -10.43 -8.63 -11.02
N GLU A 259 -11.70 -8.31 -11.30
CA GLU A 259 -12.61 -7.80 -10.27
C GLU A 259 -12.86 -8.87 -9.21
N GLY A 260 -12.84 -8.46 -7.94
CA GLY A 260 -13.01 -9.37 -6.80
C GLY A 260 -11.76 -10.14 -6.38
N GLN A 261 -10.59 -9.84 -6.96
CA GLN A 261 -9.33 -10.45 -6.57
C GLN A 261 -8.33 -9.42 -6.06
N ILE A 262 -7.58 -9.83 -5.05
CA ILE A 262 -6.45 -9.09 -4.50
C ILE A 262 -5.19 -9.91 -4.70
N VAL A 263 -4.15 -9.27 -5.26
CA VAL A 263 -2.82 -9.86 -5.45
C VAL A 263 -1.83 -9.09 -4.60
N VAL A 264 -1.10 -9.82 -3.77
CA VAL A 264 -0.02 -9.31 -2.93
C VAL A 264 1.29 -9.87 -3.45
N VAL A 265 2.26 -8.99 -3.71
CA VAL A 265 3.62 -9.39 -4.08
C VAL A 265 4.58 -8.96 -2.98
N VAL A 266 5.38 -9.91 -2.51
CA VAL A 266 6.44 -9.73 -1.51
C VAL A 266 7.72 -10.40 -2.02
N GLU A 267 8.85 -10.21 -1.35
CA GLU A 267 10.11 -10.85 -1.72
C GLU A 267 10.00 -12.38 -1.79
N GLU A 268 9.27 -12.99 -0.84
CA GLU A 268 9.06 -14.44 -0.74
C GLU A 268 8.19 -15.02 -1.87
N GLY A 269 7.38 -14.19 -2.55
CA GLY A 269 6.47 -14.66 -3.58
C GLY A 269 5.23 -13.81 -3.80
N ALA A 270 4.27 -14.37 -4.53
CA ALA A 270 3.00 -13.71 -4.84
C ALA A 270 1.82 -14.53 -4.31
N TYR A 271 0.88 -13.84 -3.66
CA TYR A 271 -0.29 -14.43 -3.02
C TYR A 271 -1.56 -13.81 -3.59
N ARG A 272 -2.61 -14.64 -3.76
CA ARG A 272 -3.90 -14.21 -4.29
C ARG A 272 -4.99 -14.46 -3.26
N PHE A 273 -5.88 -13.49 -3.13
CA PHE A 273 -7.01 -13.49 -2.20
C PHE A 273 -8.28 -13.16 -2.97
N GLU A 274 -9.38 -13.80 -2.58
CA GLU A 274 -10.71 -13.57 -3.15
C GLU A 274 -11.50 -12.68 -2.20
N THR A 275 -12.03 -11.56 -2.70
CA THR A 275 -12.77 -10.60 -1.86
C THR A 275 -14.06 -11.18 -1.29
N ASP A 276 -14.60 -12.22 -1.91
CA ASP A 276 -15.82 -12.90 -1.45
C ASP A 276 -15.58 -13.64 -0.11
N ASN A 277 -14.33 -13.98 0.20
CA ASN A 277 -13.94 -14.60 1.46
C ASN A 277 -13.60 -13.58 2.56
N MET A 278 -13.87 -12.30 2.33
CA MET A 278 -13.56 -11.23 3.28
C MET A 278 -14.43 -11.35 4.53
N GLN A 279 -13.77 -11.37 5.69
CA GLN A 279 -14.41 -11.47 7.00
C GLN A 279 -14.07 -10.23 7.84
N PRO A 280 -15.00 -9.71 8.65
CA PRO A 280 -14.65 -8.70 9.64
C PRO A 280 -13.60 -9.21 10.61
N ALA A 281 -12.61 -8.41 10.96
CA ALA A 281 -11.48 -8.83 11.79
C ALA A 281 -11.91 -9.19 13.23
N TRP A 282 -13.09 -8.75 13.69
CA TRP A 282 -13.63 -9.15 14.98
C TRP A 282 -13.88 -10.66 15.10
N THR A 283 -14.09 -11.36 13.98
CA THR A 283 -14.29 -12.82 13.94
C THR A 283 -13.10 -13.60 14.49
N LEU A 284 -11.90 -12.99 14.53
CA LEU A 284 -10.71 -13.61 15.09
C LEU A 284 -10.75 -13.75 16.62
N TRP A 285 -11.47 -12.87 17.32
CA TRP A 285 -11.44 -12.82 18.78
C TRP A 285 -12.80 -13.01 19.46
N VAL A 286 -13.90 -12.67 18.79
CA VAL A 286 -15.25 -12.91 19.31
C VAL A 286 -15.50 -14.42 19.33
N GLY A 287 -15.64 -14.97 20.53
CA GLY A 287 -16.02 -16.37 20.73
C GLY A 287 -17.54 -16.58 20.69
N ASP A 288 -17.97 -17.80 21.01
CA ASP A 288 -19.38 -18.14 21.10
C ASP A 288 -20.11 -17.26 22.12
N ALA A 289 -21.33 -16.86 21.78
CA ALA A 289 -22.19 -16.12 22.70
C ALA A 289 -22.47 -16.97 23.96
N PRO A 290 -22.50 -16.36 25.17
CA PRO A 290 -22.90 -17.08 26.36
C PRO A 290 -24.32 -17.63 26.19
N THR A 291 -24.56 -18.85 26.69
CA THR A 291 -25.89 -19.46 26.64
C THR A 291 -26.90 -18.57 27.37
N ILE A 292 -27.86 -18.04 26.61
CA ILE A 292 -28.94 -17.21 27.16
C ILE A 292 -29.84 -18.12 28.00
N GLN A 293 -29.91 -17.86 29.31
CA GLN A 293 -30.82 -18.59 30.19
C GLN A 293 -32.25 -18.09 29.95
N GLU A 294 -33.09 -18.93 29.36
CA GLU A 294 -34.50 -18.59 29.14
C GLU A 294 -35.31 -18.68 30.45
N GLY A 295 -35.98 -17.59 30.79
CA GLY A 295 -36.96 -17.54 31.87
C GLY A 295 -36.41 -17.16 33.25
N LEU A 296 -37.33 -17.07 34.20
CA LEU A 296 -37.03 -16.70 35.59
C LEU A 296 -36.37 -17.87 36.33
N SER A 297 -35.31 -17.60 37.09
CA SER A 297 -34.72 -18.58 38.02
C SER A 297 -35.79 -19.14 38.97
N SER A 298 -35.58 -20.35 39.50
CA SER A 298 -36.51 -20.96 40.47
C SER A 298 -36.71 -20.09 41.71
N GLN A 299 -35.68 -19.34 42.12
CA GLN A 299 -35.73 -18.37 43.20
C GLN A 299 -36.56 -17.14 42.83
N SER A 300 -36.39 -16.60 41.62
CA SER A 300 -37.19 -15.48 41.12
C SER A 300 -38.68 -15.86 40.96
N LYS A 301 -38.98 -17.09 40.55
CA LYS A 301 -40.36 -17.63 40.52
C LYS A 301 -40.98 -17.69 41.93
N LYS A 302 -40.23 -18.12 42.94
CA LYS A 302 -40.69 -18.13 44.35
C LYS A 302 -40.94 -16.72 44.88
N ILE A 303 -40.06 -15.77 44.57
CA ILE A 303 -40.21 -14.37 44.98
C ILE A 303 -41.44 -13.74 44.30
N LEU A 304 -41.61 -13.94 42.99
CA LEU A 304 -42.79 -13.45 42.27
C LEU A 304 -44.07 -14.10 42.77
N ALA A 305 -44.07 -15.40 43.07
CA ALA A 305 -45.22 -16.08 43.67
C ALA A 305 -45.57 -15.48 45.04
N ARG A 306 -44.57 -15.17 45.87
CA ARG A 306 -44.78 -14.52 47.17
C ARG A 306 -45.35 -13.11 47.02
N ILE A 307 -44.76 -12.28 46.16
CA ILE A 307 -45.26 -10.93 45.86
C ILE A 307 -46.70 -10.98 45.33
N THR A 308 -47.01 -11.93 44.44
CA THR A 308 -48.38 -12.10 43.91
C THR A 308 -49.36 -12.52 45.00
N THR A 309 -48.91 -13.33 45.96
CA THR A 309 -49.72 -13.78 47.10
C THR A 309 -49.98 -12.63 48.08
N ASP A 310 -48.94 -11.85 48.39
CA ASP A 310 -49.02 -10.70 49.30
C ASP A 310 -49.92 -9.60 48.70
N LEU A 311 -49.80 -9.32 47.39
CA LEU A 311 -50.70 -8.40 46.67
C LEU A 311 -52.16 -8.86 46.69
N ARG A 312 -52.42 -10.16 46.48
CA ARG A 312 -53.78 -10.71 46.56
C ARG A 312 -54.36 -10.65 47.98
N GLN A 313 -53.54 -10.85 48.99
CA GLN A 313 -53.95 -10.76 50.40
C GLN A 313 -54.32 -9.30 50.77
N GLN A 314 -53.53 -8.32 50.32
CA GLN A 314 -53.85 -6.90 50.47
C GLN A 314 -55.16 -6.51 49.76
N GLU A 315 -55.40 -6.97 48.53
CA GLU A 315 -56.65 -6.71 47.81
C GLU A 315 -57.89 -7.35 48.49
N THR A 316 -57.72 -8.44 49.25
CA THR A 316 -58.81 -9.06 50.00
C THR A 316 -59.07 -8.45 51.37
N ALA A 317 -58.07 -7.80 51.99
CA ALA A 317 -58.21 -7.19 53.30
C ALA A 317 -58.95 -5.83 53.26
N ASP A 318 -58.93 -5.13 52.13
CA ASP A 318 -59.45 -3.76 51.98
C ASP A 318 -60.85 -3.68 51.33
N LYS A 319 -61.80 -4.50 51.77
CA LYS A 319 -63.21 -4.40 51.35
C LYS A 319 -64.13 -3.89 52.46
N PRO A 320 -64.49 -2.59 52.49
CA PRO A 320 -65.75 -2.17 53.11
C PRO A 320 -66.91 -2.51 52.17
N LYS A 321 -67.98 -3.07 52.74
CA LYS A 321 -69.25 -3.32 52.04
C LYS A 321 -69.91 -1.97 51.70
N MET A 322 -69.83 -1.51 50.45
CA MET A 322 -70.74 -0.49 49.92
C MET A 322 -71.18 -0.74 48.48
N LYS A 323 -72.38 -0.23 48.22
CA LYS A 323 -73.30 -0.50 47.10
C LYS A 323 -72.70 -0.24 45.72
N ARG A 324 -73.20 -1.02 44.76
CA ARG A 324 -73.00 -0.89 43.31
C ARG A 324 -73.22 0.55 42.85
N ILE A 325 -72.14 1.24 42.48
CA ILE A 325 -72.14 2.26 41.44
C ILE A 325 -71.28 1.69 40.31
N LYS A 326 -71.96 1.19 39.30
CA LYS A 326 -71.38 0.79 38.02
C LYS A 326 -71.02 2.09 37.30
N ASN A 327 -69.74 2.45 37.23
CA ASN A 327 -69.21 3.32 36.18
C ASN A 327 -67.70 3.13 36.04
N GLN A 328 -67.33 2.58 34.88
CA GLN A 328 -66.17 2.92 34.05
C GLN A 328 -64.85 3.27 34.77
N LEU A 329 -64.06 2.27 35.14
CA LEU A 329 -62.60 2.38 35.34
C LEU A 329 -61.85 1.06 35.07
N GLY A 330 -62.51 0.12 34.37
CA GLY A 330 -61.96 -1.19 34.00
C GLY A 330 -61.21 -1.22 32.67
N ILE A 331 -60.92 -0.08 32.07
CA ILE A 331 -60.15 0.05 30.82
C ILE A 331 -58.87 0.83 31.16
N LYS A 332 -57.70 0.32 30.72
CA LYS A 332 -56.32 0.91 30.75
C LYS A 332 -55.27 0.42 31.76
N ARG A 333 -55.43 -0.70 32.48
CA ARG A 333 -54.27 -1.35 33.17
C ARG A 333 -53.59 -2.43 32.34
N ALA A 334 -54.36 -3.29 31.67
CA ALA A 334 -53.83 -4.34 30.79
C ALA A 334 -53.20 -3.78 29.50
N ASP A 335 -53.76 -2.67 28.99
CA ASP A 335 -53.28 -1.98 27.78
C ASP A 335 -51.94 -1.26 28.03
N ARG A 336 -51.82 -0.58 29.18
CA ARG A 336 -50.57 0.08 29.61
C ARG A 336 -49.40 -0.88 29.74
N THR A 337 -49.62 -2.09 30.26
CA THR A 337 -48.54 -3.09 30.38
C THR A 337 -48.12 -3.67 29.03
N GLY A 338 -49.04 -3.73 28.06
CA GLY A 338 -48.72 -4.05 26.66
C GLY A 338 -47.84 -2.97 26.03
N ILE A 339 -48.26 -1.71 26.15
CA ILE A 339 -47.54 -0.54 25.62
C ILE A 339 -46.13 -0.43 26.22
N LEU A 340 -45.96 -0.63 27.54
CA LEU A 340 -44.64 -0.61 28.17
C LEU A 340 -43.72 -1.77 27.69
N LYS A 341 -44.28 -2.94 27.41
CA LYS A 341 -43.51 -4.05 26.83
C LYS A 341 -43.09 -3.77 25.39
N GLU A 342 -43.96 -3.13 24.62
CA GLU A 342 -43.65 -2.71 23.25
C GLU A 342 -42.60 -1.60 23.25
N ALA A 343 -42.69 -0.64 24.18
CA ALA A 343 -41.68 0.39 24.37
C ALA A 343 -40.31 -0.22 24.68
N GLN A 344 -40.25 -1.19 25.59
CA GLN A 344 -39.01 -1.90 25.92
C GLN A 344 -38.44 -2.68 24.73
N LYS A 345 -39.28 -3.28 23.88
CA LYS A 345 -38.83 -3.98 22.67
C LYS A 345 -38.25 -2.99 21.64
N ALA A 346 -38.88 -1.83 21.48
CA ALA A 346 -38.39 -0.76 20.61
C ALA A 346 -37.03 -0.22 21.09
N GLU A 347 -36.86 -0.01 22.41
CA GLU A 347 -35.58 0.41 22.99
C GLU A 347 -34.48 -0.62 22.75
N LEU A 348 -34.77 -1.91 22.94
CA LEU A 348 -33.82 -3.01 22.68
C LEU A 348 -33.46 -3.17 21.20
N ALA A 349 -34.35 -2.74 20.30
CA ALA A 349 -34.10 -2.69 18.86
C ALA A 349 -33.34 -1.43 18.42
N GLY A 350 -33.01 -0.52 19.36
CA GLY A 350 -32.34 0.75 19.09
C GLY A 350 -33.24 1.86 18.55
N ASP A 351 -34.56 1.63 18.47
CA ASP A 351 -35.54 2.63 18.03
C ASP A 351 -36.02 3.47 19.22
N PHE A 352 -35.14 4.35 19.69
CA PHE A 352 -35.35 5.17 20.88
C PHE A 352 -36.48 6.19 20.72
N VAL A 353 -36.75 6.66 19.49
CA VAL A 353 -37.87 7.56 19.19
C VAL A 353 -39.18 6.82 19.37
N ARG A 354 -39.31 5.61 18.79
CA ARG A 354 -40.53 4.81 18.95
C ARG A 354 -40.74 4.35 20.39
N ALA A 355 -39.66 4.04 21.11
CA ALA A 355 -39.72 3.71 22.52
C ALA A 355 -40.21 4.91 23.36
N ALA A 356 -39.74 6.13 23.06
CA ALA A 356 -40.16 7.34 23.75
C ALA A 356 -41.66 7.64 23.52
N GLU A 357 -42.15 7.57 22.29
CA GLU A 357 -43.58 7.74 21.96
C GLU A 357 -44.48 6.75 22.72
N LEU A 358 -44.06 5.49 22.82
CA LEU A 358 -44.78 4.46 23.55
C LEU A 358 -44.73 4.71 25.08
N MET A 359 -43.63 5.25 25.60
CA MET A 359 -43.52 5.67 27.00
C MET A 359 -44.42 6.88 27.31
N GLU A 360 -44.56 7.85 26.40
CA GLU A 360 -45.51 8.97 26.52
C GLU A 360 -46.95 8.48 26.52
N ALA A 361 -47.29 7.56 25.61
CA ALA A 361 -48.61 6.93 25.54
C ALA A 361 -48.96 6.13 26.82
N ALA A 362 -47.94 5.59 27.50
CA ALA A 362 -48.07 4.93 28.80
C ALA A 362 -48.07 5.92 30.00
N GLY A 363 -47.88 7.21 29.76
CA GLY A 363 -47.86 8.28 30.76
C GLY A 363 -46.53 8.45 31.51
N GLU A 364 -45.43 7.88 31.02
CA GLU A 364 -44.09 7.91 31.64
C GLU A 364 -43.21 9.00 31.01
N MET A 365 -43.64 10.26 31.12
CA MET A 365 -43.03 11.41 30.42
C MET A 365 -41.55 11.64 30.76
N SER A 366 -41.13 11.36 32.00
CA SER A 366 -39.72 11.49 32.41
C SER A 366 -38.82 10.43 31.77
N SER A 367 -39.35 9.23 31.52
CA SER A 367 -38.62 8.15 30.84
C SER A 367 -38.56 8.41 29.33
N ALA A 368 -39.64 8.92 28.74
CA ALA A 368 -39.67 9.38 27.35
C ALA A 368 -38.64 10.49 27.08
N GLY A 369 -38.54 11.48 27.97
CA GLY A 369 -37.54 12.56 27.85
C GLY A 369 -36.09 12.04 27.77
N ARG A 370 -35.72 11.07 28.62
CA ARG A 370 -34.37 10.45 28.60
C ARG A 370 -34.12 9.63 27.33
N LEU A 371 -35.16 9.03 26.77
CA LEU A 371 -35.06 8.28 25.51
C LEU A 371 -34.92 9.22 24.31
N TYR A 372 -35.61 10.37 24.30
CA TYR A 372 -35.39 11.41 23.28
C TYR A 372 -33.98 12.02 23.38
N GLU A 373 -33.46 12.25 24.57
CA GLU A 373 -32.08 12.71 24.77
C GLU A 373 -31.06 11.72 24.19
N ARG A 374 -31.30 10.41 24.38
CA ARG A 374 -30.47 9.34 23.79
C ARG A 374 -30.64 9.17 22.28
N ALA A 375 -31.79 9.53 21.72
CA ALA A 375 -32.01 9.51 20.28
C ALA A 375 -31.34 10.71 19.57
N ALA A 376 -31.12 11.81 20.31
CA ALA A 376 -30.59 13.06 19.78
C ALA A 376 -29.08 13.25 20.00
N GLY A 377 -28.44 12.41 20.83
CA GLY A 377 -26.99 12.34 21.03
C GLY A 377 -26.39 11.15 20.30
#